data_AF-A0A740TTC3-F1
#
_entry.id   AF-A0A740TTC3-F1
#
_cell.length_a   1.000
_cell.length_b   1.000
_cell.length_c   1.000
_cell.angle_alpha   90.00
_cell.angle_beta   90.00
_cell.angle_gamma   90.00
#
_symmetry.space_group_name_H-M   'P 1'
#
loop_
_entity.id
_entity.type
_entity.pdbx_description
1 polymer ?
#
loop_
_entity_poly.entity_id
_entity_poly.type
_entity_poly.pdbx_seq_one_letter_code
_entity_poly.pdbx_strand_id
1 'polypeptide(L)'
;MSFHIKISDMHLDILKEVGNIGAGHAATALSTLLNKKVDMKVPNVRVVSFDEMMEMAGGAESVIASVFLRIEGDAPGSMFFVLPLEQAEKFIRSLIGDQSFSFSNPVVSDLALSALQEMGNILSGSYLSSLSDFTKLNLLPS
;
A
#
# COMPACT_ATOMS: atom_id res chain seq x y z
N MET A 1 2.92 -17.49 -20.56
CA MET A 1 4.03 -18.20 -19.87
C MET A 1 3.63 -18.35 -18.41
N SER A 2 3.36 -19.57 -17.96
CA SER A 2 3.07 -19.85 -16.55
C SER A 2 4.38 -19.80 -15.75
N PHE A 3 4.59 -18.74 -14.98
CA PHE A 3 5.65 -18.71 -13.97
C PHE A 3 5.29 -19.73 -12.88
N HIS A 4 5.81 -20.95 -12.99
CA HIS A 4 5.77 -21.93 -11.90
C HIS A 4 6.90 -21.64 -10.90
N ILE A 5 6.82 -20.49 -10.23
CA ILE A 5 7.54 -20.30 -8.97
C ILE A 5 6.68 -20.98 -7.90
N LYS A 6 7.17 -22.11 -7.36
CA LYS A 6 6.52 -22.75 -6.20
C LYS A 6 6.77 -21.89 -4.96
N ILE A 7 5.94 -20.87 -4.77
CA ILE A 7 5.78 -20.21 -3.48
C ILE A 7 5.12 -21.22 -2.54
N SER A 8 5.82 -21.63 -1.49
CA SER A 8 5.31 -22.55 -0.48
C SER A 8 4.57 -21.79 0.61
N ASP A 9 3.80 -22.49 1.45
CA ASP A 9 3.15 -21.89 2.62
C ASP A 9 4.16 -21.22 3.56
N MET A 10 5.35 -21.83 3.72
CA MET A 10 6.46 -21.23 4.48
C MET A 10 6.90 -19.88 3.89
N HIS A 11 6.99 -19.77 2.56
CA HIS A 11 7.33 -18.48 1.93
C HIS A 11 6.23 -17.44 2.14
N LEU A 12 4.95 -17.84 2.11
CA LEU A 12 3.83 -16.93 2.40
C LEU A 12 3.83 -16.45 3.85
N ASP A 13 4.13 -17.34 4.81
CA ASP A 13 4.26 -16.99 6.22
C ASP A 13 5.42 -16.01 6.45
N ILE A 14 6.56 -16.23 5.79
CA ILE A 14 7.69 -15.30 5.81
C ILE A 14 7.30 -13.93 5.24
N LEU A 15 6.63 -13.89 4.08
CA LEU A 15 6.16 -12.63 3.50
C LEU A 15 5.14 -11.92 4.41
N LYS A 16 4.32 -12.68 5.13
CA LYS A 16 3.40 -12.14 6.12
C LYS A 16 4.15 -11.52 7.30
N GLU A 17 5.22 -12.14 7.77
CA GLU A 17 6.05 -11.59 8.86
C GLU A 17 6.76 -10.31 8.42
N VAL A 18 7.39 -10.32 7.24
CA VAL A 18 7.95 -9.12 6.61
C VAL A 18 6.90 -8.02 6.48
N GLY A 19 5.69 -8.38 6.07
CA GLY A 19 4.55 -7.48 6.00
C GLY A 19 4.17 -6.87 7.35
N ASN A 20 4.15 -7.65 8.43
CA ASN A 20 3.86 -7.13 9.77
C ASN A 20 4.96 -6.20 10.30
N ILE A 21 6.24 -6.48 10.01
CA ILE A 21 7.36 -5.58 10.35
C ILE A 21 7.19 -4.24 9.63
N GLY A 22 6.98 -4.28 8.31
CA GLY A 22 6.76 -3.08 7.50
C GLY A 22 5.51 -2.30 7.94
N ALA A 23 4.43 -2.99 8.28
CA ALA A 23 3.22 -2.38 8.81
C ALA A 23 3.45 -1.70 10.17
N GLY A 24 4.29 -2.26 11.05
CA GLY A 24 4.64 -1.64 12.33
C GLY A 24 5.41 -0.32 12.16
N HIS A 25 6.37 -0.28 11.24
CA HIS A 25 7.07 0.95 10.87
C HIS A 25 6.13 1.99 10.25
N ALA A 26 5.30 1.57 9.30
CA ALA A 26 4.30 2.44 8.69
C ALA A 26 3.30 2.98 9.71
N ALA A 27 2.81 2.15 10.64
CA ALA A 27 1.89 2.57 11.69
C ALA A 27 2.50 3.66 12.59
N THR A 28 3.80 3.58 12.89
CA THR A 28 4.52 4.61 13.67
C THR A 28 4.60 5.93 12.91
N ALA A 29 4.97 5.89 11.63
CA ALA A 29 5.04 7.07 10.77
C ALA A 29 3.66 7.71 10.57
N LEU A 30 2.64 6.91 10.23
CA LEU A 30 1.26 7.37 10.10
C LEU A 30 0.69 7.92 11.42
N SER A 31 1.04 7.32 12.56
CA SER A 31 0.61 7.83 13.87
C SER A 31 1.13 9.24 14.13
N THR A 32 2.39 9.48 13.75
CA THR A 32 3.03 10.79 13.85
C THR A 32 2.38 11.79 12.89
N LEU A 33 2.16 11.37 11.64
CA LEU A 33 1.54 12.20 10.60
C LEU A 33 0.10 12.60 10.93
N LEU A 34 -0.70 11.67 11.48
CA LEU A 34 -2.10 11.90 11.84
C LEU A 34 -2.29 12.46 13.26
N ASN A 35 -1.21 12.54 14.06
CA ASN A 35 -1.25 12.82 15.48
C ASN A 35 -2.30 11.98 16.24
N LYS A 36 -2.38 10.69 15.89
CA LYS A 36 -3.35 9.71 16.41
C LYS A 36 -2.68 8.36 16.52
N LYS A 37 -3.14 7.53 17.44
CA LYS A 37 -2.69 6.13 17.50
C LYS A 37 -3.19 5.38 16.27
N VAL A 38 -2.27 4.86 15.47
CA VAL A 38 -2.54 3.95 14.35
C VAL A 38 -2.03 2.56 14.74
N ASP A 39 -2.86 1.54 14.50
CA ASP A 39 -2.50 0.14 14.69
C ASP A 39 -2.76 -0.60 13.38
N MET A 40 -1.83 -1.48 13.00
CA MET A 40 -1.84 -2.15 11.70
C MET A 40 -1.38 -3.60 11.85
N LYS A 41 -2.02 -4.47 11.08
CA LYS A 41 -1.67 -5.89 10.98
C LYS A 41 -1.84 -6.37 9.55
N VAL A 42 -0.98 -7.29 9.13
CA VAL A 42 -1.11 -7.98 7.84
C VAL A 42 -1.78 -9.34 8.08
N PRO A 43 -3.08 -9.48 7.78
CA PRO A 43 -3.83 -10.67 8.18
C PRO A 43 -3.51 -11.89 7.31
N ASN A 44 -3.22 -11.70 6.02
CA ASN A 44 -3.06 -12.76 5.02
C ASN A 44 -2.16 -12.27 3.87
N VAL A 45 -1.47 -13.21 3.21
CA VAL A 45 -0.70 -12.99 1.97
C VAL A 45 -1.11 -14.08 0.98
N ARG A 46 -1.35 -13.68 -0.28
CA ARG A 46 -1.77 -14.59 -1.35
C ARG A 46 -0.99 -14.31 -2.62
N VAL A 47 -0.71 -15.36 -3.39
CA VAL A 47 -0.29 -15.22 -4.78
C VAL A 47 -1.56 -15.26 -5.62
N VAL A 48 -1.80 -14.18 -6.36
CA VAL A 48 -2.97 -14.01 -7.22
C VAL A 48 -2.53 -13.47 -8.57
N SER A 49 -3.34 -13.72 -9.59
CA SER A 49 -3.24 -13.02 -10.87
C SER A 49 -3.66 -11.55 -10.73
N PHE A 50 -3.32 -10.75 -11.75
CA PHE A 50 -3.74 -9.34 -11.79
C PHE A 50 -5.27 -9.21 -11.80
N ASP A 51 -5.97 -10.04 -12.56
CA ASP A 51 -7.43 -10.03 -12.65
C ASP A 51 -8.08 -10.34 -11.30
N GLU A 52 -7.58 -11.37 -10.59
CA GLU A 52 -8.04 -11.70 -9.24
C GLU A 52 -7.79 -10.57 -8.24
N MET A 53 -6.65 -9.86 -8.35
CA MET A 53 -6.37 -8.69 -7.52
C MET A 53 -7.38 -7.56 -7.77
N MET A 54 -7.75 -7.29 -9.02
CA MET A 54 -8.76 -6.28 -9.37
C MET A 54 -10.16 -6.66 -8.87
N GLU A 55 -10.54 -7.93 -8.97
CA GLU A 55 -11.78 -8.44 -8.39
C GLU A 55 -11.80 -8.27 -6.86
N MET A 56 -10.70 -8.58 -6.17
CA MET A 56 -10.56 -8.35 -4.73
C MET A 56 -10.63 -6.87 -4.33
N ALA A 57 -10.26 -5.95 -5.24
CA ALA A 57 -10.33 -4.51 -5.03
C ALA A 57 -11.73 -3.91 -5.25
N GLY A 58 -12.72 -4.73 -5.66
CA GLY A 58 -14.10 -4.31 -5.89
C GLY A 58 -14.62 -4.58 -7.30
N GLY A 59 -13.81 -5.19 -8.18
CA GLY A 59 -14.20 -5.53 -9.55
C GLY A 59 -14.21 -4.34 -10.51
N ALA A 60 -14.54 -4.61 -11.77
CA ALA A 60 -14.41 -3.66 -12.88
C ALA A 60 -15.24 -2.36 -12.74
N GLU A 61 -16.28 -2.36 -11.89
CA GLU A 61 -17.19 -1.22 -11.71
C GLU A 61 -16.85 -0.36 -10.49
N SER A 62 -15.90 -0.80 -9.64
CA SER A 62 -15.55 -0.08 -8.42
C SER A 62 -14.42 0.91 -8.66
N VAL A 63 -14.67 2.18 -8.35
CA VAL A 63 -13.62 3.21 -8.33
C VAL A 63 -12.77 3.03 -7.08
N ILE A 64 -11.46 2.93 -7.29
CA ILE A 64 -10.46 2.81 -6.23
C ILE A 64 -9.51 4.00 -6.25
N ALA A 65 -8.91 4.30 -5.10
CA ALA A 65 -7.73 5.13 -5.01
C ALA A 65 -6.49 4.23 -4.98
N SER A 66 -5.47 4.56 -5.78
CA SER A 66 -4.22 3.81 -5.78
C SER A 66 -3.00 4.71 -5.83
N VAL A 67 -1.96 4.30 -5.12
CA VAL A 67 -0.60 4.84 -5.27
C VAL A 67 0.25 3.76 -5.93
N PHE A 68 0.90 4.13 -7.03
CA PHE A 68 1.75 3.26 -7.82
C PHE A 68 3.21 3.66 -7.61
N LEU A 69 4.07 2.67 -7.37
CA LEU A 69 5.51 2.85 -7.29
C LEU A 69 6.19 1.84 -8.21
N ARG A 70 7.25 2.28 -8.91
CA ARG A 70 8.11 1.36 -9.65
C ARG A 70 9.21 0.88 -8.72
N ILE A 71 9.57 -0.39 -8.83
CA ILE A 71 10.70 -0.97 -8.11
C ILE A 71 11.82 -1.19 -9.11
N GLU A 72 12.99 -0.68 -8.80
CA GLU A 72 14.24 -0.87 -9.53
C GLU A 72 15.24 -1.69 -8.70
N GLY A 73 16.32 -2.14 -9.34
CA GLY A 73 17.38 -2.93 -8.71
C GLY A 73 17.30 -4.42 -9.02
N ASP A 74 17.57 -5.26 -8.02
CA ASP A 74 17.81 -6.70 -8.20
C ASP A 74 16.54 -7.49 -8.57
N ALA A 75 15.37 -6.98 -8.18
CA ALA A 75 14.07 -7.55 -8.54
C ALA A 75 13.14 -6.42 -9.03
N PRO A 76 13.30 -5.98 -10.29
CA PRO A 76 12.51 -4.89 -10.83
C PRO A 76 11.03 -5.30 -10.93
N GLY A 77 10.15 -4.36 -10.64
CA GLY A 77 8.73 -4.66 -10.54
C GLY A 77 7.87 -3.42 -10.29
N SER A 78 6.68 -3.65 -9.79
CA SER A 78 5.73 -2.59 -9.48
C SER A 78 5.00 -2.91 -8.19
N MET A 79 4.78 -1.86 -7.40
CA MET A 79 4.00 -1.93 -6.16
C MET A 79 2.76 -1.07 -6.32
N PHE A 80 1.62 -1.64 -5.95
CA PHE A 80 0.36 -0.94 -5.89
C PHE A 80 -0.12 -0.93 -4.45
N PHE A 81 -0.35 0.26 -3.93
CA PHE A 81 -1.16 0.46 -2.74
C PHE A 81 -2.57 0.82 -3.21
N VAL A 82 -3.57 0.06 -2.77
CA VAL A 82 -4.95 0.16 -3.25
C VAL A 82 -5.91 0.30 -2.09
N LEU A 83 -6.85 1.22 -2.24
CA LEU A 83 -7.87 1.55 -1.24
C LEU A 83 -9.23 1.72 -1.92
N PRO A 84 -10.32 1.30 -1.27
CA PRO A 84 -11.64 1.81 -1.62
C PRO A 84 -11.66 3.34 -1.48
N LEU A 85 -12.31 4.02 -2.41
CA LEU A 85 -12.33 5.49 -2.48
C LEU A 85 -12.78 6.13 -1.16
N GLU A 86 -13.82 5.57 -0.54
CA GLU A 86 -14.35 6.03 0.75
C GLU A 86 -13.31 6.02 1.88
N GLN A 87 -12.41 5.03 1.90
CA GLN A 87 -11.38 4.92 2.92
C GLN A 87 -10.25 5.92 2.68
N ALA A 88 -9.89 6.15 1.41
CA ALA A 88 -8.97 7.20 1.03
C ALA A 88 -9.50 8.59 1.43
N GLU A 89 -10.79 8.88 1.20
CA GLU A 89 -11.40 10.13 1.64
C GLU A 89 -11.32 10.30 3.16
N LYS A 90 -11.67 9.27 3.94
CA LYS A 90 -11.59 9.33 5.41
C LYS A 90 -10.18 9.65 5.90
N PHE A 91 -9.17 9.03 5.29
CA PHE A 91 -7.78 9.31 5.61
C PHE A 91 -7.42 10.77 5.29
N ILE A 92 -7.71 11.23 4.07
CA ILE A 92 -7.40 12.58 3.62
C ILE A 92 -8.09 13.61 4.51
N ARG A 93 -9.40 13.45 4.78
CA ARG A 93 -10.17 14.31 5.70
C ARG A 93 -9.51 14.41 7.07
N SER A 94 -8.98 13.29 7.60
CA SER A 94 -8.29 13.28 8.89
C SER A 94 -6.93 13.98 8.83
N LEU A 95 -6.24 13.95 7.70
CA LEU A 95 -4.91 14.53 7.57
C LEU A 95 -4.96 16.04 7.27
N ILE A 96 -5.82 16.46 6.35
CA ILE A 96 -5.92 17.87 5.93
C ILE A 96 -6.88 18.69 6.82
N GLY A 97 -7.69 18.02 7.66
CA GLY A 97 -8.64 18.66 8.57
C GLY A 97 -9.92 19.17 7.91
N ASP A 98 -10.15 18.85 6.64
CA ASP A 98 -11.36 19.23 5.89
C ASP A 98 -12.32 18.05 5.77
N GLN A 99 -13.44 18.09 6.49
CA GLN A 99 -14.46 17.03 6.47
C GLN A 99 -15.34 17.05 5.21
N SER A 100 -15.29 18.11 4.41
CA SER A 100 -16.09 18.26 3.18
C SER A 100 -15.40 17.66 1.96
N PHE A 101 -14.13 17.29 2.06
CA PHE A 101 -13.36 16.69 0.98
C PHE A 101 -14.07 15.45 0.42
N SER A 102 -14.27 15.38 -0.89
CA SER A 102 -14.69 14.18 -1.59
C SER A 102 -14.07 14.13 -2.97
N PHE A 103 -13.70 12.93 -3.42
CA PHE A 103 -13.26 12.68 -4.80
C PHE A 103 -14.40 12.83 -5.81
N SER A 104 -15.66 12.92 -5.35
CA SER A 104 -16.81 13.25 -6.21
C SER A 104 -16.83 14.72 -6.61
N ASN A 105 -16.02 15.58 -5.96
CA ASN A 105 -15.93 16.98 -6.32
C ASN A 105 -15.12 17.15 -7.62
N PRO A 106 -15.51 18.08 -8.52
CA PRO A 106 -14.85 18.26 -9.82
C PRO A 106 -13.37 18.68 -9.72
N VAL A 107 -13.00 19.29 -8.60
CA VAL A 107 -11.64 19.79 -8.34
C VAL A 107 -11.12 19.10 -7.09
N VAL A 108 -10.15 18.20 -7.29
CA VAL A 108 -9.39 17.60 -6.20
C VAL A 108 -8.23 18.54 -5.88
N SER A 109 -8.05 18.90 -4.61
CA SER A 109 -6.95 19.80 -4.24
C SER A 109 -5.60 19.08 -4.27
N ASP A 110 -4.54 19.80 -4.62
CA ASP A 110 -3.16 19.28 -4.62
C ASP A 110 -2.75 18.76 -3.23
N LEU A 111 -3.27 19.39 -2.17
CA LEU A 111 -3.04 18.96 -0.79
C LEU A 111 -3.63 17.57 -0.52
N ALA A 112 -4.84 17.29 -1.05
CA ALA A 112 -5.47 15.99 -0.91
C ALA A 112 -4.73 14.89 -1.67
N LEU A 113 -4.25 15.19 -2.89
CA LEU A 113 -3.41 14.27 -3.66
C LEU A 113 -2.08 14.00 -2.96
N SER A 114 -1.45 15.04 -2.42
CA SER A 114 -0.20 14.93 -1.65
C SER A 114 -0.41 14.09 -0.38
N ALA A 115 -1.54 14.28 0.31
CA ALA A 115 -1.92 13.48 1.47
C ALA A 115 -2.05 11.97 1.14
N LEU A 116 -2.71 11.66 0.01
CA LEU A 116 -2.83 10.28 -0.47
C LEU A 116 -1.47 9.69 -0.85
N GLN A 117 -0.65 10.47 -1.55
CA GLN A 117 0.68 10.06 -1.99
C GLN A 117 1.60 9.78 -0.80
N GLU A 118 1.60 10.65 0.22
CA GLU A 118 2.40 10.48 1.43
C GLU A 118 2.02 9.20 2.18
N MET A 119 0.72 8.92 2.31
CA MET A 119 0.26 7.64 2.88
C MET A 119 0.78 6.44 2.09
N GLY A 120 0.65 6.48 0.76
CA GLY A 120 1.11 5.41 -0.11
C GLY A 120 2.63 5.21 -0.02
N ASN A 121 3.40 6.29 0.04
CA ASN A 121 4.85 6.27 0.18
C ASN A 121 5.28 5.69 1.53
N ILE A 122 4.65 6.09 2.63
CA ILE A 122 4.94 5.54 3.96
C ILE A 122 4.69 4.02 3.98
N LEU A 123 3.54 3.58 3.48
CA LEU A 123 3.17 2.17 3.52
C LEU A 123 4.02 1.31 2.59
N SER A 124 4.13 1.73 1.33
CA SER A 124 4.88 1.02 0.30
C SER A 124 6.38 1.02 0.59
N GLY A 125 6.91 2.17 1.01
CA GLY A 125 8.32 2.31 1.39
C GLY A 125 8.70 1.50 2.62
N SER A 126 7.83 1.47 3.66
CA SER A 126 8.09 0.65 4.85
C SER A 126 8.08 -0.84 4.53
N TYR A 127 7.11 -1.30 3.73
CA TYR A 127 7.06 -2.70 3.28
C TYR A 127 8.27 -3.06 2.40
N LEU A 128 8.61 -2.22 1.42
CA LEU A 128 9.74 -2.46 0.53
C LEU A 128 11.07 -2.49 1.28
N SER A 129 11.25 -1.60 2.27
CA SER A 129 12.42 -1.59 3.15
C SER A 129 12.52 -2.89 3.95
N SER A 130 11.43 -3.33 4.60
CA SER A 130 11.42 -4.60 5.33
C SER A 130 11.70 -5.81 4.43
N LEU A 131 11.19 -5.80 3.19
CA LEU A 131 11.44 -6.85 2.22
C LEU A 131 12.90 -6.85 1.74
N SER A 132 13.47 -5.68 1.47
CA SER A 132 14.87 -5.48 1.13
C SER A 132 15.79 -5.98 2.26
N ASP A 133 15.52 -5.57 3.50
CA ASP A 133 16.29 -5.96 4.68
C ASP A 133 16.27 -7.46 4.92
N PHE A 134 15.12 -8.10 4.71
CA PHE A 134 14.95 -9.54 4.88
C PHE A 134 15.65 -10.34 3.77
N THR A 135 15.42 -9.96 2.51
CA THR A 135 15.92 -10.70 1.33
C THR A 135 17.37 -10.37 0.99
N LYS A 136 17.92 -9.27 1.52
CA LYS A 136 19.22 -8.69 1.16
C LYS A 136 19.32 -8.27 -0.31
N LEU A 137 18.19 -8.13 -0.99
CA LEU A 137 18.12 -7.62 -2.36
C LEU A 137 18.10 -6.09 -2.34
N ASN A 138 18.74 -5.47 -3.32
CA ASN A 138 18.65 -4.04 -3.54
C ASN A 138 17.32 -3.71 -4.23
N LEU A 139 16.33 -3.24 -3.47
CA LEU A 139 15.00 -2.86 -3.95
C LEU A 139 14.78 -1.34 -3.76
N LEU A 140 14.81 -0.59 -4.85
CA LEU A 140 14.74 0.87 -4.83
C LEU A 140 13.39 1.35 -5.37
N PRO A 141 12.62 2.14 -4.61
CA PRO A 141 11.40 2.77 -5.13
C PRO A 141 11.77 3.93 -6.07
N SER A 142 11.06 4.03 -7.20
CA SER A 142 11.12 5.12 -8.18
C SER A 142 9.74 5.69 -8.47
#